data_AF-A0A8C4F1C7-F1
#
_entry.id   AF-A0A8C4F1C7-F1
#
_cell.length_a   1.000
_cell.length_b   1.000
_cell.length_c   1.000
_cell.angle_alpha   90.00
_cell.angle_beta   90.00
_cell.angle_gamma   90.00
#
_symmetry.space_group_name_H-M   'P 1'
#
loop_
_entity.id
_entity.type
_entity.pdbx_description
1 polymer ?
#
loop_
_entity_poly.entity_id
_entity_poly.type
_entity_poly.pdbx_seq_one_letter_code
_entity_poly.pdbx_strand_id
1 'polypeptide(L)'
;MADCWNTDTGEAVYRSRDVVKNLTIKVRIERVTSTGALSLHLQQQVLSQPDGGAIELETLSSQGQTAGDVEEELVVGWQEKLFSQYEMELFQNEAACQTPLDRQYHAEVEALNRGKGRRNHRIFTYTDHDRYTNCLPFHQLQHTTELLTTTKSSPTFLAERMASVRHRRQDRRTTDCSIPKSKIVNWEPTEEFVKSSHVVNSTMQTMHIMGDLSPPGRLGQKENECLLVTIKTDGSGTVIVKPDFNQGKEPYRIVTEGEKREVWRLTLENVSTTMKPEEKEREHNMYKDLYVRHKEYLNSLVGQDFEMPPAGILRYVMNGEIVSAKGFEYDNLYIHFFMELPNNWSSLPFQPHSGVTQTCRTKTVGKENVAFFSFPFTFEAFYMCEKESEESIPQWPVLYFKVLSLDSWQRYRTEGYGYLLFPAVPGKHTVTCHTWRPLQTGTLSALRRFFIGGSPELEDHSYVRIPGTFKGERLSRFGFCTESTGSVTFNLHCVQQARAFVDATMLKKRRQKVFDQLGGFSQQGAVCTILEAFQRARRKMQEARESLPREIINATSQIESSA
;
A
#
# COMPACT_ATOMS: atom_id res chain seq x y z
N MET A 1 -9.05 50.97 5.36
CA MET A 1 -8.56 50.03 6.39
C MET A 1 -8.91 48.65 5.89
N ALA A 2 -7.92 47.92 5.36
CA ALA A 2 -8.11 46.53 4.98
C ALA A 2 -7.94 45.72 6.27
N ASP A 3 -9.03 45.52 6.99
CA ASP A 3 -9.03 44.63 8.13
C ASP A 3 -8.61 43.25 7.61
N CYS A 4 -7.56 42.70 8.20
CA CYS A 4 -7.03 41.40 7.83
C CYS A 4 -8.05 40.34 8.30
N TRP A 5 -8.73 39.71 7.35
CA TRP A 5 -9.69 38.63 7.57
C TRP A 5 -9.13 37.35 6.98
N ASN A 6 -9.41 36.21 7.61
CA ASN A 6 -9.03 34.93 7.05
C ASN A 6 -9.92 34.59 5.86
N THR A 7 -9.29 34.38 4.70
CA THR A 7 -9.95 33.92 3.49
C THR A 7 -10.24 32.43 3.61
N ASP A 8 -11.51 32.04 3.49
CA ASP A 8 -11.91 30.62 3.50
C ASP A 8 -11.21 29.86 2.36
N THR A 9 -10.29 28.96 2.72
CA THR A 9 -9.54 28.13 1.78
C THR A 9 -10.29 26.86 1.35
N GLY A 10 -11.55 26.67 1.78
CA GLY A 10 -12.39 25.53 1.40
C GLY A 10 -12.47 24.44 2.47
N GLU A 11 -12.82 23.22 2.06
CA GLU A 11 -13.01 22.07 2.96
C GLU A 11 -11.67 21.54 3.49
N ALA A 12 -11.55 21.42 4.83
CA ALA A 12 -10.39 20.81 5.47
C ALA A 12 -10.65 19.33 5.78
N VAL A 13 -9.70 18.46 5.45
CA VAL A 13 -9.81 17.01 5.64
C VAL A 13 -8.80 16.54 6.68
N TYR A 14 -9.33 16.06 7.80
CA TYR A 14 -8.58 15.52 8.92
C TYR A 14 -8.68 14.00 8.95
N ARG A 15 -7.62 13.32 9.40
CA ARG A 15 -7.62 11.89 9.65
C ARG A 15 -7.30 11.62 11.11
N SER A 16 -8.30 11.16 11.84
CA SER A 16 -8.17 10.75 13.22
C SER A 16 -8.18 9.23 13.34
N ARG A 17 -7.46 8.71 14.34
CA ARG A 17 -7.59 7.33 14.81
C ARG A 17 -8.50 7.22 16.02
N ASP A 18 -8.81 8.37 16.63
CA ASP A 18 -9.65 8.45 17.80
C ASP A 18 -11.12 8.30 17.42
N VAL A 19 -11.92 7.85 18.39
CA VAL A 19 -13.37 7.77 18.23
C VAL A 19 -13.92 9.18 18.05
N VAL A 20 -14.67 9.40 16.97
CA VAL A 20 -15.25 10.70 16.59
C VAL A 20 -16.11 11.32 17.71
N LYS A 21 -16.67 10.51 18.61
CA LYS A 21 -17.43 10.98 19.79
C LYS A 21 -16.62 11.89 20.73
N ASN A 22 -15.28 11.80 20.71
CA ASN A 22 -14.41 12.63 21.54
C ASN A 22 -14.12 14.01 20.92
N LEU A 23 -14.65 14.28 19.72
CA LEU A 23 -14.49 15.56 19.05
C LEU A 23 -15.32 16.63 19.77
N THR A 24 -14.64 17.66 20.26
CA THR A 24 -15.25 18.85 20.88
C THR A 24 -14.72 20.09 20.19
N ILE A 25 -15.63 20.97 19.78
CA ILE A 25 -15.33 22.17 19.00
C ILE A 25 -15.84 23.37 19.76
N LYS A 26 -14.97 24.37 19.94
CA LYS A 26 -15.32 25.65 20.51
C LYS A 26 -15.63 26.63 19.38
N VAL A 27 -16.84 27.18 19.40
CA VAL A 27 -17.34 28.14 18.44
C VAL A 27 -17.58 29.46 19.17
N ARG A 28 -17.00 30.53 18.66
CA ARG A 28 -17.19 31.89 19.19
C ARG A 28 -17.58 32.85 18.08
N ILE A 29 -18.62 33.63 18.35
CA ILE A 29 -19.21 34.58 17.43
C ILE A 29 -19.25 35.96 18.10
N GLU A 30 -18.72 36.97 17.43
CA GLU A 30 -18.69 38.35 17.91
C GLU A 30 -19.27 39.30 16.87
N ARG A 31 -20.14 40.22 17.30
CA ARG A 31 -20.74 41.23 16.43
C ARG A 31 -19.84 42.45 16.33
N VAL A 32 -19.46 42.83 15.10
CA VAL A 32 -18.64 44.02 14.85
C VAL A 32 -19.56 45.23 14.65
N THR A 33 -19.76 46.03 15.70
CA THR A 33 -20.38 47.36 15.60
C THR A 33 -19.31 48.43 15.34
N SER A 34 -19.66 49.45 14.55
CA SER A 34 -18.77 50.57 14.21
C SER A 34 -18.25 51.34 15.45
N THR A 35 -19.01 51.31 16.55
CA THR A 35 -18.60 51.84 17.86
C THR A 35 -17.59 50.95 18.59
N GLY A 36 -17.68 49.62 18.45
CA GLY A 36 -16.73 48.68 19.06
C GLY A 36 -15.35 48.66 18.37
N ALA A 37 -15.33 48.86 17.05
CA ALA A 37 -14.07 49.03 16.31
C ALA A 37 -13.35 50.34 16.69
N LEU A 38 -14.10 51.42 16.94
CA LEU A 38 -13.55 52.69 17.41
C LEU A 38 -13.04 52.61 18.86
N SER A 39 -13.72 51.89 19.76
CA SER A 39 -13.25 51.70 21.14
C SER A 39 -11.98 50.85 21.22
N LEU A 40 -11.87 49.77 20.43
CA LEU A 40 -10.64 48.97 20.35
C LEU A 40 -9.47 49.76 19.75
N HIS A 41 -9.74 50.59 18.73
CA HIS A 41 -8.74 51.47 18.14
C HIS A 41 -8.28 52.58 19.11
N LEU A 42 -9.22 53.19 19.85
CA LEU A 42 -8.92 54.16 20.90
C LEU A 42 -8.15 53.52 22.06
N GLN A 43 -8.48 52.28 22.45
CA GLN A 43 -7.79 51.58 23.52
C GLN A 43 -6.36 51.15 23.13
N GLN A 44 -6.14 50.75 21.87
CA GLN A 44 -4.80 50.53 21.31
C GLN A 44 -4.00 51.84 21.17
N GLN A 45 -4.65 52.95 20.79
CA GLN A 45 -3.99 54.26 20.73
C GLN A 45 -3.60 54.78 22.12
N VAL A 46 -4.46 54.62 23.13
CA VAL A 46 -4.21 55.02 24.52
C VAL A 46 -3.10 54.17 25.16
N LEU A 47 -3.01 52.87 24.84
CA LEU A 47 -1.90 52.01 25.30
C LEU A 47 -0.55 52.31 24.62
N SER A 48 -0.54 53.06 23.51
CA SER A 48 0.65 53.37 22.72
C SER A 48 1.28 54.75 22.99
N GLN A 49 0.66 55.60 23.84
CA GLN A 49 1.22 56.90 24.21
C GLN A 49 1.77 56.88 25.66
N PRO A 50 3.04 57.26 25.87
CA PRO A 50 3.62 57.42 27.20
C PRO A 50 3.76 58.93 27.52
N ASP A 51 2.67 59.61 27.88
CA ASP A 51 2.67 60.66 28.93
C ASP A 51 1.32 61.40 29.09
N GLY A 52 0.87 61.45 30.34
CA GLY A 52 0.27 62.62 31.01
C GLY A 52 -0.97 63.33 30.44
N GLY A 53 -2.14 63.05 31.04
CA GLY A 53 -3.26 64.01 31.04
C GLY A 53 -4.60 63.38 31.42
N ALA A 54 -5.02 63.55 32.67
CA ALA A 54 -6.35 63.16 33.13
C ALA A 54 -7.45 63.86 32.33
N ILE A 55 -8.24 63.08 31.59
CA ILE A 55 -9.55 63.48 31.10
C ILE A 55 -10.50 62.34 31.47
N GLU A 56 -11.25 62.53 32.55
CA GLU A 56 -12.45 61.75 32.84
C GLU A 56 -13.45 62.03 31.70
N LEU A 57 -13.53 61.11 30.74
CA LEU A 57 -14.69 61.00 29.89
C LEU A 57 -15.60 59.98 30.54
N GLU A 58 -16.67 60.46 31.18
CA GLU A 58 -17.79 59.60 31.57
C GLU A 58 -18.19 58.79 30.34
N THR A 59 -17.93 57.48 30.41
CA THR A 59 -18.45 56.50 29.48
C THR A 59 -19.95 56.72 29.42
N LEU A 60 -20.45 57.24 28.30
CA LEU A 60 -21.86 57.19 27.95
C LEU A 60 -22.24 55.71 27.96
N SER A 61 -22.69 55.25 29.13
CA SER A 61 -23.28 53.94 29.28
C SER A 61 -24.45 53.90 28.30
N SER A 62 -24.32 53.09 27.25
CA SER A 62 -25.48 52.61 26.53
C SER A 62 -26.26 51.75 27.53
N GLN A 63 -27.11 52.41 28.31
CA GLN A 63 -28.12 51.75 29.12
C GLN A 63 -28.92 50.82 28.18
N GLY A 64 -28.74 49.51 28.35
CA GLY A 64 -29.58 48.50 27.74
C GLY A 64 -28.95 47.57 26.68
N GLN A 65 -27.64 47.26 26.72
CA GLN A 65 -27.11 46.10 25.97
C GLN A 65 -26.64 45.02 26.94
N THR A 66 -27.40 43.92 27.01
CA THR A 66 -27.00 42.69 27.72
C THR A 66 -25.75 42.11 27.07
N ALA A 67 -24.73 41.75 27.86
CA ALA A 67 -23.43 41.26 27.38
C ALA A 67 -23.52 40.07 26.40
N GLY A 68 -24.60 39.28 26.43
CA GLY A 68 -24.86 38.19 25.47
C GLY A 68 -25.31 38.61 24.07
N ASP A 69 -25.52 39.91 23.81
CA ASP A 69 -25.89 40.41 22.47
C ASP A 69 -24.69 40.79 21.60
N VAL A 70 -23.49 40.84 22.18
CA VAL A 70 -22.27 41.26 21.47
C VAL A 70 -21.39 40.06 21.16
N GLU A 71 -21.33 39.07 22.04
CA GLU A 71 -20.45 37.91 21.91
C GLU A 71 -21.08 36.66 22.52
N GLU A 72 -20.98 35.52 21.82
CA GLU A 72 -21.36 34.20 22.33
C GLU A 72 -20.25 33.18 22.08
N GLU A 73 -19.89 32.43 23.13
CA GLU A 73 -18.93 31.33 23.08
C GLU A 73 -19.60 30.04 23.55
N LEU A 74 -19.49 28.98 22.73
CA LEU A 74 -20.08 27.69 23.04
C LEU A 74 -19.16 26.53 22.63
N VAL A 75 -19.09 25.51 23.49
CA VAL A 75 -18.38 24.25 23.21
C VAL A 75 -19.41 23.20 22.83
N VAL A 76 -19.22 22.57 21.68
CA VAL A 76 -20.15 21.63 21.05
C VAL A 76 -19.45 20.29 20.81
N GLY A 77 -20.06 19.20 21.27
CA GLY A 77 -19.64 17.83 20.98
C GLY A 77 -20.21 17.27 19.68
N TRP A 78 -19.62 16.18 19.17
CA TRP A 78 -20.13 15.48 17.99
C TRP A 78 -21.56 14.96 18.18
N GLN A 79 -22.47 15.33 17.27
CA GLN A 79 -23.92 15.01 17.29
C GLN A 79 -24.65 15.50 18.56
N GLU A 80 -24.12 16.52 19.25
CA GLU A 80 -24.82 17.20 20.34
C GLU A 80 -25.90 18.13 19.79
N LYS A 81 -27.14 18.01 20.26
CA LYS A 81 -28.28 18.83 19.83
C LYS A 81 -28.45 20.05 20.73
N LEU A 82 -28.47 21.22 20.11
CA LEU A 82 -28.75 22.52 20.72
C LEU A 82 -29.88 23.16 19.94
N PHE A 83 -30.92 23.64 20.63
CA PHE A 83 -32.16 24.11 19.99
C PHE A 83 -32.11 25.60 19.64
N SER A 84 -32.54 25.95 18.42
CA SER A 84 -32.83 27.33 17.99
C SER A 84 -34.03 27.92 18.74
N GLN A 85 -34.13 29.26 18.80
CA GLN A 85 -35.31 29.93 19.36
C GLN A 85 -36.58 29.53 18.63
N TYR A 86 -36.50 29.47 17.30
CA TYR A 86 -37.56 28.96 16.44
C TYR A 86 -37.91 27.50 16.75
N GLU A 87 -36.92 26.63 16.91
CA GLU A 87 -37.16 25.21 17.22
C GLU A 87 -37.87 25.01 18.55
N MET A 88 -37.58 25.82 19.56
CA MET A 88 -38.31 25.68 20.83
C MET A 88 -39.76 26.12 20.72
N GLU A 89 -40.09 27.13 19.91
CA GLU A 89 -41.48 27.50 19.66
C GLU A 89 -42.19 26.42 18.84
N LEU A 90 -41.49 25.83 17.87
CA LEU A 90 -42.00 24.74 17.05
C LEU A 90 -42.28 23.49 17.89
N PHE A 91 -41.30 23.03 18.66
CA PHE A 91 -41.39 21.83 19.47
C PHE A 91 -42.16 22.04 20.77
N GLN A 92 -42.51 23.26 21.17
CA GLN A 92 -43.48 23.47 22.24
C GLN A 92 -44.89 23.03 21.82
N ASN A 93 -45.21 23.11 20.53
CA ASN A 93 -46.50 22.71 20.01
C ASN A 93 -46.54 21.20 19.72
N GLU A 94 -47.28 20.45 20.53
CA GLU A 94 -47.43 18.99 20.36
C GLU A 94 -47.98 18.60 18.97
N ALA A 95 -48.81 19.46 18.37
CA ALA A 95 -49.38 19.26 17.03
C ALA A 95 -48.34 19.31 15.89
N ALA A 96 -47.18 19.94 16.10
CA ALA A 96 -46.10 20.01 15.11
C ALA A 96 -45.21 18.75 15.11
N CYS A 97 -45.27 17.95 16.18
CA CYS A 97 -44.40 16.78 16.39
C CYS A 97 -44.91 15.53 15.66
N GLN A 98 -44.34 15.27 14.48
CA GLN A 98 -44.79 14.16 13.62
C GLN A 98 -43.93 12.90 13.74
N THR A 99 -42.63 13.02 13.99
CA THR A 99 -41.72 11.87 14.12
C THR A 99 -41.46 11.50 15.58
N PRO A 100 -41.01 10.25 15.85
CA PRO A 100 -40.55 9.86 17.18
C PRO A 100 -39.43 10.75 17.72
N LEU A 101 -38.56 11.25 16.83
CA LEU A 101 -37.49 12.18 17.17
C LEU A 101 -38.05 13.55 17.57
N ASP A 102 -39.04 14.08 16.86
CA ASP A 102 -39.71 15.34 17.23
C ASP A 102 -40.37 15.25 18.63
N ARG A 103 -40.91 14.07 18.99
CA ARG A 103 -41.47 13.83 20.33
C ARG A 103 -40.39 13.78 21.40
N GLN A 104 -39.22 13.24 21.08
CA GLN A 104 -38.06 13.29 21.98
C GLN A 104 -37.62 14.74 22.19
N TYR A 105 -37.53 15.53 21.12
CA TYR A 105 -37.22 16.96 21.21
C TYR A 105 -38.26 17.76 21.98
N HIS A 106 -39.55 17.45 21.83
CA HIS A 106 -40.60 18.05 22.67
C HIS A 106 -40.36 17.79 24.16
N ALA A 107 -40.08 16.53 24.55
CA ALA A 107 -39.79 16.19 25.94
C ALA A 107 -38.52 16.89 26.48
N GLU A 108 -37.48 17.00 25.65
CA GLU A 108 -36.23 17.71 25.99
C GLU A 108 -36.47 19.23 26.14
N VAL A 109 -37.25 19.85 25.25
CA VAL A 109 -37.62 21.27 25.31
C VAL A 109 -38.49 21.56 26.53
N GLU A 110 -39.46 20.71 26.85
CA GLU A 110 -40.24 20.84 28.09
C GLU A 110 -39.36 20.70 29.34
N ALA A 111 -38.39 19.78 29.33
CA ALA A 111 -37.45 19.62 30.43
C ALA A 111 -36.56 20.86 30.59
N LEU A 112 -36.11 21.47 29.48
CA LEU A 112 -35.34 22.72 29.48
C LEU A 112 -36.16 23.91 29.99
N ASN A 113 -37.43 24.01 29.59
CA ASN A 113 -38.35 25.03 30.09
C ASN A 113 -38.65 24.88 31.58
N ARG A 114 -38.71 23.65 32.10
CA ARG A 114 -38.86 23.36 33.55
C ARG A 114 -37.57 23.58 34.34
N GLY A 115 -36.41 23.56 33.69
CA GLY A 115 -35.08 23.67 34.30
C GLY A 115 -34.45 25.07 34.22
N LYS A 116 -33.11 25.13 34.31
CA LYS A 116 -32.30 26.37 34.18
C LYS A 116 -32.16 26.79 32.71
N GLY A 117 -33.26 27.05 32.00
CA GLY A 117 -33.27 27.66 30.66
C GLY A 117 -32.26 27.06 29.66
N ARG A 118 -31.91 27.82 28.63
CA ARG A 118 -30.92 27.42 27.62
C ARG A 118 -29.51 27.84 28.02
N ARG A 119 -28.53 27.01 27.65
CA ARG A 119 -27.10 27.41 27.67
C ARG A 119 -26.73 28.27 26.47
N ASN A 120 -27.46 28.12 25.36
CA ASN A 120 -27.24 28.80 24.10
C ASN A 120 -28.25 29.94 23.88
N HIS A 121 -27.81 31.01 23.23
CA HIS A 121 -28.62 32.19 22.92
C HIS A 121 -28.84 32.35 21.40
N ARG A 122 -27.78 32.30 20.61
CA ARG A 122 -27.77 32.43 19.14
C ARG A 122 -27.19 31.21 18.43
N ILE A 123 -26.26 30.47 19.05
CA ILE A 123 -25.63 29.28 18.45
C ILE A 123 -26.49 28.04 18.68
N PHE A 124 -26.74 27.24 17.64
CA PHE A 124 -27.50 26.00 17.75
C PHE A 124 -27.01 24.95 16.72
N THR A 125 -27.50 23.71 16.81
CA THR A 125 -26.98 22.61 16.00
C THR A 125 -28.08 21.80 15.32
N TYR A 126 -27.76 21.30 14.14
CA TYR A 126 -28.54 20.28 13.44
C TYR A 126 -27.75 18.98 13.33
N THR A 127 -28.41 17.88 13.71
CA THR A 127 -27.85 16.53 13.68
C THR A 127 -28.18 15.82 12.36
N ASP A 128 -27.51 14.72 12.05
CA ASP A 128 -27.70 14.00 10.78
C ASP A 128 -29.14 13.48 10.58
N HIS A 129 -29.83 13.24 11.69
CA HIS A 129 -31.18 12.68 11.72
C HIS A 129 -32.27 13.76 11.69
N ASP A 130 -31.89 15.04 11.77
CA ASP A 130 -32.84 16.15 11.74
C ASP A 130 -33.43 16.32 10.35
N ARG A 131 -34.74 16.63 10.30
CA ARG A 131 -35.45 16.94 9.04
C ARG A 131 -34.81 18.10 8.26
N TYR A 132 -34.11 18.98 8.95
CA TYR A 132 -33.45 20.14 8.37
C TYR A 132 -32.23 19.77 7.51
N THR A 133 -31.52 18.69 7.86
CA THR A 133 -30.30 18.24 7.17
C THR A 133 -30.58 17.74 5.75
N ASN A 134 -31.79 17.22 5.50
CA ASN A 134 -32.25 16.83 4.17
C ASN A 134 -32.82 18.00 3.34
N CYS A 135 -33.04 19.18 3.95
CA CYS A 135 -33.76 20.30 3.35
C CYS A 135 -32.87 21.47 2.96
N LEU A 136 -31.56 21.46 3.20
CA LEU A 136 -30.65 22.46 2.62
C LEU A 136 -30.64 22.26 1.11
N PRO A 137 -31.31 23.13 0.32
CA PRO A 137 -31.23 23.02 -1.12
C PRO A 137 -29.78 23.26 -1.49
N PHE A 138 -29.29 22.55 -2.51
CA PHE A 138 -27.97 22.76 -3.12
C PHE A 138 -27.66 24.26 -3.36
N HIS A 139 -28.70 25.08 -3.49
CA HIS A 139 -28.67 26.53 -3.59
C HIS A 139 -28.15 27.28 -2.34
N GLN A 140 -28.45 26.85 -1.10
CA GLN A 140 -27.98 27.54 0.12
C GLN A 140 -26.53 27.17 0.52
N LEU A 141 -26.06 25.99 0.09
CA LEU A 141 -24.64 25.63 0.14
C LEU A 141 -23.78 26.45 -0.85
N GLN A 142 -24.40 26.95 -1.93
CA GLN A 142 -23.78 27.93 -2.83
C GLN A 142 -23.86 29.35 -2.28
N HIS A 143 -24.98 29.76 -1.65
CA HIS A 143 -25.12 31.11 -1.07
C HIS A 143 -24.11 31.41 0.06
N THR A 144 -23.71 30.43 0.86
CA THR A 144 -22.61 30.61 1.83
C THR A 144 -21.24 30.84 1.18
N THR A 145 -21.08 30.46 -0.10
CA THR A 145 -19.88 30.76 -0.90
C THR A 145 -19.82 32.25 -1.28
N GLU A 146 -20.96 32.97 -1.22
CA GLU A 146 -21.06 34.43 -1.45
C GLU A 146 -21.02 35.24 -0.14
N LEU A 147 -21.49 34.70 0.99
CA LEU A 147 -21.50 35.37 2.30
C LEU A 147 -20.12 35.45 2.98
N LEU A 148 -19.28 34.43 2.73
CA LEU A 148 -17.85 34.47 3.02
C LEU A 148 -17.15 34.95 1.74
N THR A 149 -16.25 35.92 1.80
CA THR A 149 -15.46 36.34 0.62
C THR A 149 -14.57 35.19 0.16
N THR A 150 -15.09 34.32 -0.71
CA THR A 150 -14.37 33.17 -1.24
C THR A 150 -13.96 33.42 -2.69
N THR A 151 -12.69 33.14 -3.00
CA THR A 151 -12.27 32.89 -4.38
C THR A 151 -12.78 31.51 -4.77
N LYS A 152 -13.51 31.39 -5.90
CA LYS A 152 -14.01 30.12 -6.48
C LYS A 152 -13.07 28.95 -6.18
N SER A 153 -13.49 28.03 -5.30
CA SER A 153 -12.66 26.90 -4.88
C SER A 153 -12.43 25.95 -6.07
N SER A 154 -11.22 25.94 -6.62
CA SER A 154 -10.82 24.95 -7.62
C SER A 154 -10.65 23.58 -6.94
N PRO A 155 -11.11 22.47 -7.57
CA PRO A 155 -10.86 21.14 -7.04
C PRO A 155 -9.36 20.89 -6.87
N THR A 156 -8.97 20.13 -5.85
CA THR A 156 -7.56 19.81 -5.62
C THR A 156 -7.03 18.93 -6.75
N PHE A 157 -5.73 19.05 -7.06
CA PHE A 157 -5.04 18.23 -8.09
C PHE A 157 -5.30 16.73 -7.93
N LEU A 158 -5.37 16.24 -6.68
CA LEU A 158 -5.66 14.84 -6.39
C LEU A 158 -7.12 14.49 -6.71
N ALA A 159 -8.08 15.38 -6.41
CA ALA A 159 -9.49 15.19 -6.72
C ALA A 159 -9.73 15.13 -8.25
N GLU A 160 -9.06 15.98 -9.03
CA GLU A 160 -9.12 15.94 -10.49
C GLU A 160 -8.61 14.60 -11.06
N ARG A 161 -7.52 14.08 -10.52
CA ARG A 161 -6.95 12.78 -10.95
C ARG A 161 -7.82 11.61 -10.53
N MET A 162 -8.33 11.62 -9.29
CA MET A 162 -9.15 10.53 -8.74
C MET A 162 -10.53 10.43 -9.41
N ALA A 163 -11.08 11.54 -9.93
CA ALA A 163 -12.34 11.54 -10.69
C ALA A 163 -12.30 10.64 -11.95
N SER A 164 -11.10 10.36 -12.48
CA SER A 164 -10.89 9.53 -13.67
C SER A 164 -10.53 8.06 -13.37
N VAL A 165 -10.29 7.70 -12.10
CA VAL A 165 -9.82 6.37 -11.72
C VAL A 165 -11.00 5.40 -11.56
N ARG A 166 -11.12 4.43 -12.48
CA ARG A 166 -12.09 3.33 -12.34
C ARG A 166 -11.68 2.39 -11.21
N HIS A 167 -12.41 2.41 -10.10
CA HIS A 167 -12.25 1.40 -9.06
C HIS A 167 -12.90 0.07 -9.45
N ARG A 168 -12.12 -1.01 -9.42
CA ARG A 168 -12.61 -2.40 -9.53
C ARG A 168 -13.37 -2.74 -8.25
N ARG A 169 -14.71 -2.80 -8.32
CA ARG A 169 -15.55 -3.19 -7.18
C ARG A 169 -15.10 -4.56 -6.66
N GLN A 170 -14.63 -4.60 -5.41
CA GLN A 170 -14.54 -5.85 -4.67
C GLN A 170 -15.90 -6.05 -4.00
N ASP A 171 -16.66 -7.01 -4.53
CA ASP A 171 -18.04 -7.28 -4.14
C ASP A 171 -18.06 -7.83 -2.70
N ARG A 172 -18.24 -6.95 -1.72
CA ARG A 172 -18.38 -7.35 -0.32
C ARG A 172 -19.86 -7.64 -0.08
N ARG A 173 -20.22 -8.92 -0.12
CA ARG A 173 -21.53 -9.40 0.33
C ARG A 173 -21.65 -9.18 1.84
N THR A 174 -22.47 -8.23 2.25
CA THR A 174 -23.10 -8.23 3.57
C THR A 174 -24.57 -7.89 3.38
N THR A 175 -25.39 -8.84 3.82
CA THR A 175 -26.83 -8.77 3.98
C THR A 175 -27.21 -7.56 4.81
N ASP A 176 -28.01 -6.66 4.25
CA ASP A 176 -29.08 -5.97 4.97
C ASP A 176 -30.08 -5.39 3.96
N CYS A 177 -31.35 -5.65 4.23
CA CYS A 177 -32.50 -5.28 3.42
C CYS A 177 -32.76 -3.78 3.50
N SER A 178 -32.04 -2.98 2.73
CA SER A 178 -32.52 -1.66 2.29
C SER A 178 -32.47 -1.62 0.77
N ILE A 179 -33.56 -1.20 0.14
CA ILE A 179 -33.61 -1.04 -1.32
C ILE A 179 -32.58 0.04 -1.68
N PRO A 180 -31.48 -0.29 -2.37
CA PRO A 180 -30.51 0.72 -2.75
C PRO A 180 -31.18 1.63 -3.78
N LYS A 181 -31.44 2.90 -3.41
CA LYS A 181 -31.92 3.96 -4.32
C LYS A 181 -30.94 4.29 -5.48
N SER A 182 -29.87 3.49 -5.65
CA SER A 182 -28.73 3.76 -6.55
C SER A 182 -28.71 2.92 -7.84
N LYS A 183 -29.79 2.21 -8.19
CA LYS A 183 -29.91 1.51 -9.49
C LYS A 183 -30.72 2.29 -10.52
N ILE A 184 -30.45 3.58 -10.68
CA ILE A 184 -30.98 4.38 -11.79
C ILE A 184 -29.99 4.27 -12.94
N VAL A 185 -30.41 3.64 -14.04
CA VAL A 185 -29.62 3.58 -15.28
C VAL A 185 -29.93 4.84 -16.08
N ASN A 186 -29.04 5.83 -16.01
CA ASN A 186 -29.10 6.97 -16.91
C ASN A 186 -28.53 6.53 -18.27
N TRP A 187 -29.40 6.52 -19.29
CA TRP A 187 -29.05 6.14 -20.66
C TRP A 187 -28.04 7.12 -21.30
N GLU A 188 -28.05 8.39 -20.88
CA GLU A 188 -27.08 9.42 -21.26
C GLU A 188 -26.56 10.14 -20.01
N PRO A 189 -25.48 9.67 -19.38
CA PRO A 189 -24.93 10.32 -18.20
C PRO A 189 -24.16 11.60 -18.58
N THR A 190 -24.52 12.73 -17.96
CA THR A 190 -23.76 13.99 -18.04
C THR A 190 -22.33 13.77 -17.53
N GLU A 191 -21.34 14.54 -18.02
CA GLU A 191 -19.95 14.42 -17.55
C GLU A 191 -19.82 14.62 -16.03
N GLU A 192 -20.65 15.49 -15.46
CA GLU A 192 -20.75 15.71 -14.02
C GLU A 192 -21.28 14.48 -13.27
N PHE A 193 -22.25 13.77 -13.85
CA PHE A 193 -22.81 12.53 -13.31
C PHE A 193 -21.79 11.38 -13.35
N VAL A 194 -20.98 11.31 -14.41
CA VAL A 194 -19.86 10.34 -14.49
C VAL A 194 -18.82 10.64 -13.41
N LYS A 195 -18.45 11.90 -13.23
CA LYS A 195 -17.52 12.32 -12.17
C LYS A 195 -18.05 12.02 -10.77
N SER A 196 -19.34 12.23 -10.50
CA SER A 196 -19.94 12.01 -9.18
C SER A 196 -20.20 10.53 -8.87
N SER A 197 -20.48 9.71 -9.88
CA SER A 197 -20.77 8.27 -9.71
C SER A 197 -19.53 7.40 -9.45
N HIS A 198 -18.33 7.93 -9.72
CA HIS A 198 -17.05 7.31 -9.37
C HIS A 198 -16.63 7.55 -7.91
N VAL A 199 -17.31 8.45 -7.19
CA VAL A 199 -17.07 8.68 -5.76
C VAL A 199 -17.72 7.56 -4.96
N VAL A 200 -16.92 6.84 -4.16
CA VAL A 200 -17.46 5.93 -3.14
C VAL A 200 -18.25 6.78 -2.17
N ASN A 201 -19.58 6.76 -2.29
CA ASN A 201 -20.48 7.27 -1.25
C ASN A 201 -20.35 6.34 -0.03
N SER A 202 -19.26 6.50 0.72
CA SER A 202 -19.28 6.14 2.13
C SER A 202 -20.39 6.97 2.76
N THR A 203 -21.29 6.35 3.50
CA THR A 203 -22.31 7.07 4.27
C THR A 203 -21.58 7.98 5.25
N MET A 204 -21.52 9.27 4.92
CA MET A 204 -20.95 10.29 5.79
C MET A 204 -22.06 10.76 6.72
N GLN A 205 -21.82 10.72 8.02
CA GLN A 205 -22.68 11.40 8.98
C GLN A 205 -22.32 12.88 8.96
N THR A 206 -23.35 13.74 8.97
CA THR A 206 -23.19 15.18 8.88
C THR A 206 -23.74 15.87 10.13
N MET A 207 -23.09 16.96 10.52
CA MET A 207 -23.53 17.84 11.59
C MET A 207 -23.32 19.28 11.16
N HIS A 208 -24.31 20.12 11.39
CA HIS A 208 -24.25 21.55 11.10
C HIS A 208 -24.32 22.36 12.39
N ILE A 209 -23.46 23.36 12.51
CA ILE A 209 -23.52 24.38 13.55
C ILE A 209 -24.05 25.65 12.89
N MET A 210 -25.14 26.17 13.44
CA MET A 210 -25.89 27.31 12.94
C MET A 210 -25.83 28.46 13.94
N GLY A 211 -26.06 29.68 13.47
CA GLY A 211 -26.18 30.86 14.30
C GLY A 211 -27.34 31.74 13.86
N ASP A 212 -28.16 32.20 14.79
CA ASP A 212 -29.16 33.24 14.55
C ASP A 212 -28.48 34.62 14.59
N LEU A 213 -28.31 35.22 13.40
CA LEU A 213 -27.67 36.52 13.23
C LEU A 213 -28.70 37.67 13.23
N SER A 214 -29.89 37.47 13.81
CA SER A 214 -30.91 38.50 13.93
C SER A 214 -30.44 39.71 14.78
N PRO A 215 -30.91 40.93 14.47
CA PRO A 215 -30.72 42.10 15.32
C PRO A 215 -31.23 41.85 16.75
N PRO A 216 -30.63 42.49 17.76
CA PRO A 216 -31.00 42.30 19.17
C PRO A 216 -32.49 42.59 19.37
N GLY A 217 -33.20 41.63 19.98
CA GLY A 217 -34.63 41.71 20.26
C GLY A 217 -35.59 41.11 19.22
N ARG A 218 -35.10 40.53 18.11
CA ARG A 218 -35.91 39.79 17.10
C ARG A 218 -35.35 38.40 16.78
N LEU A 219 -34.99 37.65 17.82
CA LEU A 219 -34.48 36.29 17.67
C LEU A 219 -35.62 35.32 17.28
N GLY A 220 -35.31 34.28 16.51
CA GLY A 220 -36.28 33.24 16.11
C GLY A 220 -36.87 33.38 14.70
N GLN A 221 -36.37 34.30 13.88
CA GLN A 221 -36.75 34.38 12.46
C GLN A 221 -35.89 33.41 11.62
N LYS A 222 -36.55 32.48 10.92
CA LYS A 222 -35.89 31.48 10.06
C LYS A 222 -35.00 32.09 8.96
N GLU A 223 -35.32 33.31 8.53
CA GLU A 223 -34.59 34.03 7.48
C GLU A 223 -33.19 34.49 7.92
N ASN A 224 -32.97 34.62 9.23
CA ASN A 224 -31.71 35.10 9.81
C ASN A 224 -30.84 33.97 10.38
N GLU A 225 -31.26 32.71 10.22
CA GLU A 225 -30.48 31.54 10.60
C GLU A 225 -29.38 31.26 9.57
N CYS A 226 -28.12 31.50 9.94
CA CYS A 226 -26.96 31.31 9.07
C CYS A 226 -26.19 30.03 9.43
N LEU A 227 -25.72 29.32 8.41
CA LEU A 227 -24.81 28.18 8.58
C LEU A 227 -23.41 28.69 8.92
N LEU A 228 -22.86 28.23 10.05
CA LEU A 228 -21.53 28.62 10.51
C LEU A 228 -20.47 27.56 10.22
N VAL A 229 -20.79 26.29 10.50
CA VAL A 229 -19.86 25.17 10.35
C VAL A 229 -20.59 23.92 9.85
N THR A 230 -19.95 23.17 8.95
CA THR A 230 -20.35 21.83 8.54
C THR A 230 -19.24 20.85 8.87
N ILE A 231 -19.61 19.76 9.55
CA ILE A 231 -18.70 18.67 9.88
C ILE A 231 -19.26 17.39 9.26
N LYS A 232 -18.44 16.67 8.50
CA LYS A 232 -18.80 15.38 7.90
C LYS A 232 -17.79 14.33 8.34
N THR A 233 -18.26 13.18 8.81
CA THR A 233 -17.36 12.11 9.25
C THR A 233 -17.70 10.79 8.60
N ASP A 234 -16.69 10.04 8.20
CA ASP A 234 -16.86 8.65 7.77
C ASP A 234 -16.68 7.67 8.95
N GLY A 235 -17.10 6.42 8.77
CA GLY A 235 -16.83 5.34 9.73
C GLY A 235 -15.38 4.85 9.75
N SER A 236 -14.48 5.50 9.01
CA SER A 236 -13.07 5.09 8.81
C SER A 236 -12.04 6.04 9.43
N GLY A 237 -12.51 7.10 10.11
CA GLY A 237 -11.69 8.07 10.84
C GLY A 237 -11.36 9.34 10.06
N THR A 238 -11.98 9.58 8.90
CA THR A 238 -11.89 10.84 8.15
C THR A 238 -12.93 11.83 8.64
N VAL A 239 -12.50 13.03 8.98
CA VAL A 239 -13.34 14.15 9.45
C VAL A 239 -13.12 15.33 8.51
N ILE A 240 -14.17 15.79 7.85
CA ILE A 240 -14.17 16.94 6.95
C ILE A 240 -14.86 18.10 7.67
N VAL A 241 -14.19 19.24 7.77
CA VAL A 241 -14.71 20.44 8.45
C VAL A 241 -14.70 21.63 7.48
N LYS A 242 -15.79 22.39 7.46
CA LYS A 242 -15.94 23.60 6.65
C LYS A 242 -16.64 24.70 7.47
N PRO A 243 -16.04 25.89 7.70
CA PRO A 243 -14.68 26.29 7.34
C PRO A 243 -13.61 25.63 8.25
N ASP A 244 -12.34 25.73 7.89
CA ASP A 244 -11.22 25.12 8.63
C ASP A 244 -11.03 25.74 10.04
N PHE A 245 -10.37 25.02 10.97
CA PHE A 245 -10.05 25.52 12.30
C PHE A 245 -9.07 26.70 12.25
N ASN A 246 -9.31 27.70 13.10
CA ASN A 246 -8.42 28.85 13.26
C ASN A 246 -7.22 28.45 14.13
N GLN A 247 -6.20 27.85 13.52
CA GLN A 247 -4.93 27.48 14.19
C GLN A 247 -4.06 28.73 14.49
N GLY A 248 -4.62 29.73 15.18
CA GLY A 248 -3.99 31.03 15.40
C GLY A 248 -4.04 32.00 14.21
N LYS A 249 -4.84 31.68 13.19
CA LYS A 249 -5.16 32.60 12.08
C LYS A 249 -6.25 33.59 12.49
N GLU A 250 -6.39 34.64 11.70
CA GLU A 250 -7.44 35.64 11.86
C GLU A 250 -8.85 35.02 11.78
N PRO A 251 -9.85 35.67 12.36
CA PRO A 251 -11.22 35.16 12.34
C PRO A 251 -11.87 35.28 10.96
N TYR A 252 -12.90 34.46 10.71
CA TYR A 252 -13.69 34.53 9.48
C TYR A 252 -14.71 35.66 9.55
N ARG A 253 -14.96 36.29 8.40
CA ARG A 253 -15.92 37.38 8.25
C ARG A 253 -17.24 36.85 7.71
N ILE A 254 -18.33 37.00 8.45
CA ILE A 254 -19.69 36.72 7.98
C ILE A 254 -20.42 38.04 7.81
N VAL A 255 -21.07 38.26 6.67
CA VAL A 255 -21.87 39.47 6.41
C VAL A 255 -23.33 39.05 6.25
N THR A 256 -24.26 39.68 6.97
CA THR A 256 -25.69 39.39 6.83
C THR A 256 -26.29 40.09 5.60
N GLU A 257 -27.20 39.41 4.91
CA GLU A 257 -27.99 39.97 3.80
C GLU A 257 -29.23 40.70 4.36
N GLY A 258 -29.10 42.00 4.59
CA GLY A 258 -30.21 42.87 4.97
C GLY A 258 -29.91 44.34 4.71
N GLU A 259 -30.91 45.21 4.88
CA GLU A 259 -30.76 46.69 4.71
C GLU A 259 -29.69 47.29 5.63
N LYS A 260 -29.39 46.62 6.76
CA LYS A 260 -28.23 46.88 7.62
C LYS A 260 -27.25 45.72 7.49
N ARG A 261 -26.17 45.90 6.73
CA ARG A 261 -25.07 44.93 6.63
C ARG A 261 -24.32 44.86 7.96
N GLU A 262 -24.69 43.91 8.81
CA GLU A 262 -23.96 43.63 10.05
C GLU A 262 -22.81 42.66 9.74
N VAL A 263 -21.64 42.92 10.32
CA VAL A 263 -20.45 42.08 10.15
C VAL A 263 -20.22 41.29 11.43
N TRP A 264 -20.06 39.98 11.28
CA TRP A 264 -19.81 39.05 12.37
C TRP A 264 -18.44 38.39 12.20
N ARG A 265 -17.81 38.12 13.35
CA ARG A 265 -16.51 37.49 13.46
C ARG A 265 -16.71 36.06 13.99
N LEU A 266 -16.27 35.06 13.23
CA LEU A 266 -16.33 33.65 13.61
C LEU A 266 -14.95 33.09 13.93
N THR A 267 -14.80 32.48 15.10
CA THR A 267 -13.61 31.73 15.51
C THR A 267 -13.95 30.29 15.86
N LEU A 268 -13.17 29.34 15.27
CA LEU A 268 -13.32 27.90 15.44
C LEU A 268 -12.05 27.28 16.00
N GLU A 269 -12.14 26.62 17.15
CA GLU A 269 -11.01 25.94 17.80
C GLU A 269 -11.38 24.49 18.13
N ASN A 270 -10.44 23.56 17.89
CA ASN A 270 -10.57 22.19 18.35
C ASN A 270 -10.09 22.09 19.81
N VAL A 271 -10.99 21.72 20.72
CA VAL A 271 -10.73 21.63 22.18
C VAL A 271 -10.81 20.17 22.64
N SER A 272 -10.64 19.21 21.72
CA SER A 272 -10.60 17.79 22.05
C SER A 272 -9.51 17.47 23.07
N THR A 273 -9.82 16.62 24.05
CA THR A 273 -8.85 16.19 25.05
C THR A 273 -7.72 15.40 24.40
N THR A 274 -6.49 15.92 24.46
CA THR A 274 -5.32 15.21 23.94
C THR A 274 -4.98 14.02 24.82
N MET A 275 -4.75 12.85 24.20
CA MET A 275 -4.35 11.63 24.88
C MET A 275 -3.06 11.82 25.68
N LYS A 276 -3.00 11.25 26.89
CA LYS A 276 -1.77 11.26 27.70
C LYS A 276 -0.66 10.45 27.01
N PRO A 277 0.62 10.85 27.13
CA PRO A 277 1.72 10.16 26.46
C PRO A 277 1.84 8.69 26.87
N GLU A 278 1.57 8.35 28.13
CA GLU A 278 1.58 6.97 28.62
C GLU A 278 0.50 6.10 27.96
N GLU A 279 -0.70 6.63 27.76
CA GLU A 279 -1.81 5.90 27.15
C GLU A 279 -1.54 5.68 25.66
N LYS A 280 -0.93 6.68 25.00
CA LYS A 280 -0.49 6.58 23.59
C LYS A 280 0.54 5.46 23.40
N GLU A 281 1.49 5.33 24.34
CA GLU A 281 2.47 4.25 24.29
C GLU A 281 1.83 2.87 24.52
N ARG A 282 0.89 2.76 25.46
CA ARG A 282 0.12 1.52 25.67
C ARG A 282 -0.66 1.10 24.43
N GLU A 283 -1.32 2.04 23.75
CA GLU A 283 -2.04 1.75 22.50
C GLU A 283 -1.09 1.32 21.39
N HIS A 284 0.07 1.98 21.26
CA HIS A 284 1.10 1.59 20.29
C HIS A 284 1.61 0.15 20.53
N ASN A 285 1.85 -0.21 21.78
CA ASN A 285 2.26 -1.55 22.17
C ASN A 285 1.17 -2.58 21.87
N MET A 286 -0.11 -2.26 22.16
CA MET A 286 -1.24 -3.12 21.81
C MET A 286 -1.32 -3.38 20.30
N TYR A 287 -1.15 -2.36 19.46
CA TYR A 287 -1.11 -2.56 18.00
C TYR A 287 0.05 -3.44 17.58
N LYS A 288 1.25 -3.20 18.14
CA LYS A 288 2.43 -4.01 17.85
C LYS A 288 2.18 -5.48 18.17
N ASP A 289 1.56 -5.76 19.31
CA ASP A 289 1.20 -7.12 19.72
C ASP A 289 0.15 -7.75 18.78
N LEU A 290 -0.86 -6.98 18.36
CA LEU A 290 -1.82 -7.45 17.35
C LEU A 290 -1.15 -7.79 16.03
N TYR A 291 -0.20 -6.97 15.55
CA TYR A 291 0.55 -7.24 14.33
C TYR A 291 1.44 -8.49 14.47
N VAL A 292 2.07 -8.68 15.64
CA VAL A 292 2.87 -9.88 15.92
C VAL A 292 1.98 -11.12 15.91
N ARG A 293 0.84 -11.11 16.61
CA ARG A 293 -0.13 -12.22 16.59
C ARG A 293 -0.66 -12.49 15.19
N HIS A 294 -0.93 -11.46 14.40
CA HIS A 294 -1.37 -11.64 13.02
C HIS A 294 -0.27 -12.26 12.16
N LYS A 295 0.99 -11.86 12.35
CA LYS A 295 2.15 -12.48 11.70
C LYS A 295 2.31 -13.94 12.12
N GLU A 296 2.16 -14.25 13.40
CA GLU A 296 2.20 -15.62 13.92
C GLU A 296 1.08 -16.47 13.32
N TYR A 297 -0.15 -15.94 13.27
CA TYR A 297 -1.27 -16.59 12.61
C TYR A 297 -0.99 -16.89 11.12
N LEU A 298 -0.45 -15.92 10.38
CA LEU A 298 -0.05 -16.12 9.00
C LEU A 298 1.06 -17.18 8.87
N ASN A 299 2.04 -17.18 9.78
CA ASN A 299 3.08 -18.20 9.79
C ASN A 299 2.50 -19.60 10.10
N SER A 300 1.51 -19.71 10.98
CA SER A 300 0.81 -20.97 11.25
C SER A 300 0.07 -21.50 10.02
N LEU A 301 -0.42 -20.63 9.13
CA LEU A 301 -1.09 -21.04 7.89
C LEU A 301 -0.13 -21.55 6.82
N VAL A 302 1.12 -21.08 6.80
CA VAL A 302 2.09 -21.37 5.72
C VAL A 302 2.76 -22.75 5.87
N GLY A 303 2.61 -23.41 7.04
CA GLY A 303 3.19 -24.74 7.29
C GLY A 303 4.72 -24.73 7.35
N GLN A 304 5.32 -25.89 7.65
CA GLN A 304 6.78 -26.10 7.60
C GLN A 304 7.23 -26.80 6.31
N ASP A 305 6.29 -27.10 5.41
CA ASP A 305 6.51 -27.96 4.24
C ASP A 305 7.43 -27.32 3.18
N PHE A 306 7.61 -25.98 3.23
CA PHE A 306 8.54 -25.28 2.37
C PHE A 306 9.95 -25.24 2.99
N GLU A 307 10.71 -26.31 2.79
CA GLU A 307 12.09 -26.42 3.25
C GLU A 307 12.99 -25.42 2.51
N MET A 308 13.73 -24.60 3.27
CA MET A 308 14.68 -23.63 2.72
C MET A 308 16.09 -24.22 2.75
N PRO A 309 16.86 -24.17 1.64
CA PRO A 309 18.20 -24.73 1.61
C PRO A 309 19.14 -24.01 2.60
N PRO A 310 20.15 -24.72 3.14
CA PRO A 310 21.16 -24.11 4.00
C PRO A 310 21.89 -22.92 3.36
N ALA A 311 22.49 -22.07 4.20
CA ALA A 311 23.23 -20.90 3.72
C ALA A 311 24.44 -21.33 2.87
N GLY A 312 24.65 -20.67 1.72
CA GLY A 312 25.74 -20.98 0.80
C GLY A 312 25.45 -22.08 -0.23
N ILE A 313 24.27 -22.71 -0.16
CA ILE A 313 23.83 -23.75 -1.10
C ILE A 313 22.80 -23.16 -2.07
N LEU A 314 22.98 -23.43 -3.36
CA LEU A 314 21.96 -23.19 -4.38
C LEU A 314 21.29 -24.53 -4.72
N ARG A 315 20.01 -24.66 -4.37
CA ARG A 315 19.17 -25.78 -4.81
C ARG A 315 18.61 -25.46 -6.19
N TYR A 316 18.87 -26.34 -7.13
CA TYR A 316 18.43 -26.27 -8.51
C TYR A 316 17.47 -27.42 -8.77
N VAL A 317 16.23 -27.10 -9.12
CA VAL A 317 15.21 -28.09 -9.48
C VAL A 317 14.82 -27.83 -10.92
N MET A 318 14.95 -28.85 -11.74
CA MET A 318 14.59 -28.81 -13.15
C MET A 318 13.54 -29.87 -13.43
N ASN A 319 12.37 -29.42 -13.86
CA ASN A 319 11.32 -30.27 -14.38
C ASN A 319 11.32 -30.16 -15.89
N GLY A 320 11.70 -31.25 -16.56
CA GLY A 320 11.85 -31.32 -17.99
C GLY A 320 10.83 -32.24 -18.63
N GLU A 321 10.52 -31.97 -19.89
CA GLU A 321 9.76 -32.84 -20.77
C GLU A 321 10.52 -33.01 -22.07
N ILE A 322 10.76 -34.26 -22.46
CA ILE A 322 11.22 -34.61 -23.80
C ILE A 322 9.99 -34.62 -24.70
N VAL A 323 9.80 -33.56 -25.48
CA VAL A 323 8.55 -33.33 -26.21
C VAL A 323 8.50 -34.18 -27.48
N SER A 324 9.48 -33.99 -28.37
CA SER A 324 9.47 -34.64 -29.67
C SER A 324 10.86 -34.74 -30.31
N ALA A 325 11.00 -35.71 -31.21
CA ALA A 325 12.13 -35.90 -32.12
C ALA A 325 11.65 -35.74 -33.56
N LYS A 326 12.39 -34.99 -34.39
CA LYS A 326 12.02 -34.72 -35.78
C LYS A 326 13.19 -34.89 -36.74
N GLY A 327 12.91 -35.34 -37.95
CA GLY A 327 13.91 -35.39 -39.04
C GLY A 327 14.93 -36.54 -38.92
N PHE A 328 14.51 -37.69 -38.40
CA PHE A 328 15.32 -38.91 -38.35
C PHE A 328 14.98 -39.85 -39.53
N GLU A 329 15.94 -40.71 -39.89
CA GLU A 329 15.86 -41.59 -41.07
C GLU A 329 14.85 -42.74 -40.88
N TYR A 330 14.81 -43.32 -39.67
CA TYR A 330 13.96 -44.47 -39.34
C TYR A 330 12.82 -44.13 -38.37
N ASP A 331 11.81 -45.00 -38.37
CA ASP A 331 10.62 -44.93 -37.52
C ASP A 331 10.86 -45.61 -36.14
N ASN A 332 9.89 -45.52 -35.23
CA ASN A 332 9.93 -46.12 -33.88
C ASN A 332 11.14 -45.65 -33.07
N LEU A 333 11.18 -44.36 -32.80
CA LEU A 333 12.27 -43.72 -32.08
C LEU A 333 12.09 -43.90 -30.58
N TYR A 334 13.19 -43.98 -29.84
CA TYR A 334 13.24 -43.83 -28.40
C TYR A 334 14.56 -43.16 -28.01
N ILE A 335 14.59 -42.52 -26.84
CA ILE A 335 15.72 -41.72 -26.41
C ILE A 335 16.27 -42.31 -25.13
N HIS A 336 17.57 -42.55 -25.12
CA HIS A 336 18.32 -42.85 -23.90
C HIS A 336 19.09 -41.59 -23.51
N PHE A 337 18.88 -41.11 -22.29
CA PHE A 337 19.55 -39.92 -21.78
C PHE A 337 20.23 -40.21 -20.45
N PHE A 338 21.30 -39.47 -20.18
CA PHE A 338 21.95 -39.45 -18.89
C PHE A 338 22.42 -38.03 -18.56
N MET A 339 22.55 -37.75 -17.27
CA MET A 339 22.84 -36.44 -16.70
C MET A 339 24.19 -36.49 -16.01
N GLU A 340 25.08 -35.60 -16.42
CA GLU A 340 26.42 -35.42 -15.86
C GLU A 340 26.43 -34.16 -14.99
N LEU A 341 26.91 -34.31 -13.76
CA LEU A 341 27.05 -33.23 -12.78
C LEU A 341 28.49 -32.72 -12.78
N PRO A 342 28.71 -31.41 -13.02
CA PRO A 342 30.03 -30.80 -12.90
C PRO A 342 30.53 -30.79 -11.45
N ASN A 343 31.81 -30.46 -11.27
CA ASN A 343 32.41 -30.27 -9.96
C ASN A 343 31.59 -29.28 -9.11
N ASN A 344 31.53 -29.54 -7.81
CA ASN A 344 30.79 -28.74 -6.81
C ASN A 344 29.26 -28.87 -6.86
N TRP A 345 28.74 -29.73 -7.72
CA TRP A 345 27.35 -30.15 -7.70
C TRP A 345 27.17 -31.50 -7.01
N SER A 346 26.13 -31.62 -6.20
CA SER A 346 25.67 -32.88 -5.64
C SER A 346 24.21 -33.13 -5.99
N SER A 347 23.81 -34.39 -6.05
CA SER A 347 22.41 -34.80 -6.23
C SER A 347 21.95 -35.65 -5.07
N LEU A 348 20.65 -35.94 -5.03
CA LEU A 348 20.10 -36.88 -4.06
C LEU A 348 20.66 -38.31 -4.29
N PRO A 349 20.86 -39.12 -3.23
CA PRO A 349 21.51 -40.44 -3.33
C PRO A 349 20.77 -41.46 -4.22
N PHE A 350 19.45 -41.32 -4.38
CA PHE A 350 18.59 -42.29 -5.09
C PHE A 350 17.96 -41.72 -6.37
N GLN A 351 18.45 -40.58 -6.83
CA GLN A 351 17.92 -39.93 -8.03
C GLN A 351 18.46 -40.62 -9.28
N PRO A 352 17.62 -41.01 -10.25
CA PRO A 352 18.09 -41.60 -11.49
C PRO A 352 18.80 -40.54 -12.35
N HIS A 353 20.10 -40.71 -12.56
CA HIS A 353 20.87 -39.87 -13.49
C HIS A 353 20.72 -40.31 -14.95
N SER A 354 20.12 -41.47 -15.21
CA SER A 354 19.86 -41.97 -16.57
C SER A 354 18.42 -42.44 -16.73
N GLY A 355 17.93 -42.42 -17.96
CA GLY A 355 16.57 -42.81 -18.29
C GLY A 355 16.42 -43.21 -19.75
N VAL A 356 15.39 -44.00 -20.02
CA VAL A 356 14.98 -44.44 -21.35
C VAL A 356 13.53 -44.03 -21.56
N THR A 357 13.22 -43.38 -22.66
CA THR A 357 11.82 -43.07 -23.03
C THR A 357 11.13 -44.30 -23.61
N GLN A 358 9.82 -44.24 -23.72
CA GLN A 358 9.05 -45.17 -24.52
C GLN A 358 9.42 -45.06 -26.02
N THR A 359 9.15 -46.13 -26.77
CA THR A 359 9.29 -46.16 -28.22
C THR A 359 8.06 -45.56 -28.89
N CYS A 360 8.28 -44.52 -29.69
CA CYS A 360 7.24 -43.76 -30.35
C CYS A 360 7.36 -43.85 -31.87
N ARG A 361 6.24 -44.19 -32.51
CA ARG A 361 6.11 -44.14 -33.95
C ARG A 361 6.03 -42.69 -34.43
N THR A 362 6.77 -42.38 -35.49
CA THR A 362 6.76 -41.09 -36.17
C THR A 362 5.45 -40.87 -36.90
N LYS A 363 4.96 -39.63 -36.83
CA LYS A 363 3.81 -39.14 -37.57
C LYS A 363 4.28 -38.01 -38.48
N THR A 364 3.85 -38.02 -39.73
CA THR A 364 4.13 -36.93 -40.65
C THR A 364 3.30 -35.71 -40.26
N VAL A 365 3.95 -34.63 -39.85
CA VAL A 365 3.33 -33.35 -39.53
C VAL A 365 3.90 -32.31 -40.50
N GLY A 366 3.09 -31.91 -41.47
CA GLY A 366 3.57 -31.06 -42.58
C GLY A 366 4.54 -31.83 -43.50
N LYS A 367 5.79 -31.36 -43.58
CA LYS A 367 6.86 -31.99 -44.40
C LYS A 367 7.84 -32.83 -43.58
N GLU A 368 7.70 -32.86 -42.25
CA GLU A 368 8.64 -33.53 -41.36
C GLU A 368 7.99 -34.74 -40.67
N ASN A 369 8.77 -35.80 -40.47
CA ASN A 369 8.37 -36.95 -39.64
C ASN A 369 8.76 -36.65 -38.19
N VAL A 370 7.77 -36.69 -37.29
CA VAL A 370 7.91 -36.30 -35.88
C VAL A 370 7.44 -37.43 -34.96
N ALA A 371 8.29 -37.86 -34.03
CA ALA A 371 7.91 -38.74 -32.92
C ALA A 371 7.63 -37.88 -31.68
N PHE A 372 6.47 -38.05 -31.05
CA PHE A 372 6.09 -37.36 -29.82
C PHE A 372 6.28 -38.31 -28.64
N PHE A 373 7.08 -37.91 -27.66
CA PHE A 373 7.32 -38.69 -26.45
C PHE A 373 6.51 -38.17 -25.28
N SER A 374 6.48 -36.85 -25.07
CA SER A 374 5.89 -36.25 -23.85
C SER A 374 6.37 -36.95 -22.58
N PHE A 375 7.68 -37.24 -22.52
CA PHE A 375 8.28 -37.97 -21.40
C PHE A 375 8.75 -36.97 -20.33
N PRO A 376 8.13 -36.96 -19.13
CA PRO A 376 8.53 -36.07 -18.06
C PRO A 376 9.72 -36.63 -17.29
N PHE A 377 10.62 -35.75 -16.84
CA PHE A 377 11.71 -36.09 -15.94
C PHE A 377 11.96 -34.94 -14.97
N THR A 378 12.37 -35.28 -13.75
CA THR A 378 12.71 -34.31 -12.71
C THR A 378 14.13 -34.53 -12.27
N PHE A 379 14.86 -33.43 -12.15
CA PHE A 379 16.23 -33.42 -11.70
C PHE A 379 16.42 -32.37 -10.63
N GLU A 380 16.90 -32.81 -9.47
CA GLU A 380 17.30 -31.97 -8.37
C GLU A 380 18.81 -32.04 -8.17
N ALA A 381 19.43 -30.88 -7.97
CA ALA A 381 20.85 -30.79 -7.67
C ALA A 381 21.14 -29.60 -6.75
N PHE A 382 22.23 -29.72 -6.00
CA PHE A 382 22.69 -28.74 -5.04
C PHE A 382 24.08 -28.27 -5.44
N TYR A 383 24.22 -26.97 -5.66
CA TYR A 383 25.50 -26.35 -5.93
C TYR A 383 26.08 -25.74 -4.66
N MET A 384 27.30 -26.15 -4.32
CA MET A 384 28.07 -25.62 -3.21
C MET A 384 29.09 -24.62 -3.74
N CYS A 385 28.93 -23.34 -3.40
CA CYS A 385 29.93 -22.34 -3.75
C CYS A 385 31.09 -22.43 -2.75
N GLU A 386 32.19 -23.08 -3.12
CA GLU A 386 33.44 -22.95 -2.37
C GLU A 386 33.96 -21.52 -2.52
N LYS A 387 34.14 -20.84 -1.39
CA LYS A 387 34.81 -19.54 -1.35
C LYS A 387 36.30 -19.81 -1.57
N GLU A 388 36.84 -19.58 -2.78
CA GLU A 388 38.26 -19.25 -3.05
C GLU A 388 38.73 -19.32 -4.53
N SER A 389 37.83 -19.32 -5.53
CA SER A 389 38.28 -19.10 -6.92
C SER A 389 37.56 -17.92 -7.57
N GLU A 390 38.26 -16.79 -7.67
CA GLU A 390 37.73 -15.52 -8.19
C GLU A 390 37.39 -15.54 -9.70
N GLU A 391 37.56 -16.66 -10.42
CA GLU A 391 37.45 -16.64 -11.90
C GLU A 391 36.71 -17.83 -12.56
N SER A 392 36.13 -18.78 -11.82
CA SER A 392 35.41 -19.89 -12.48
C SER A 392 33.90 -19.62 -12.57
N ILE A 393 33.41 -19.31 -13.77
CA ILE A 393 31.98 -19.34 -14.10
C ILE A 393 31.45 -20.74 -13.75
N PRO A 394 30.36 -20.87 -12.96
CA PRO A 394 29.84 -22.16 -12.58
C PRO A 394 29.43 -22.93 -13.85
N GLN A 395 29.97 -24.14 -13.99
CA GLN A 395 29.53 -25.05 -15.04
C GLN A 395 28.18 -25.64 -14.65
N TRP A 396 27.21 -25.57 -15.56
CA TRP A 396 25.86 -26.09 -15.33
C TRP A 396 25.78 -27.58 -15.69
N PRO A 397 24.89 -28.34 -15.03
CA PRO A 397 24.65 -29.74 -15.38
C PRO A 397 24.27 -29.92 -16.85
N VAL A 398 24.67 -31.08 -17.38
CA VAL A 398 24.46 -31.41 -18.80
C VAL A 398 23.66 -32.70 -18.90
N LEU A 399 22.67 -32.70 -19.78
CA LEU A 399 21.97 -33.90 -20.19
C LEU A 399 22.49 -34.32 -21.57
N TYR A 400 23.12 -35.49 -21.64
CA TYR A 400 23.47 -36.13 -22.89
C TYR A 400 22.37 -37.10 -23.27
N PHE A 401 22.11 -37.20 -24.56
CA PHE A 401 21.09 -38.11 -25.05
C PHE A 401 21.51 -38.73 -26.37
N LYS A 402 21.07 -39.97 -26.57
CA LYS A 402 21.15 -40.67 -27.85
C LYS A 402 19.74 -41.04 -28.30
N VAL A 403 19.47 -40.77 -29.56
CA VAL A 403 18.24 -41.15 -30.26
C VAL A 403 18.51 -42.48 -30.94
N LEU A 404 17.63 -43.44 -30.67
CA LEU A 404 17.73 -44.80 -31.15
C LEU A 404 16.43 -45.14 -31.89
N SER A 405 16.52 -45.98 -32.92
CA SER A 405 15.34 -46.53 -33.60
C SER A 405 15.24 -48.03 -33.38
N LEU A 406 14.02 -48.54 -33.25
CA LEU A 406 13.72 -49.96 -33.14
C LEU A 406 12.84 -50.44 -34.30
N ASP A 407 13.42 -51.26 -35.17
CA ASP A 407 12.68 -51.82 -36.30
C ASP A 407 11.88 -53.09 -35.93
N SER A 408 10.96 -53.50 -36.80
CA SER A 408 10.13 -54.70 -36.64
C SER A 408 10.93 -56.00 -36.59
N TRP A 409 12.18 -56.00 -37.08
CA TRP A 409 13.14 -57.10 -36.92
C TRP A 409 13.97 -57.02 -35.62
N GLN A 410 13.56 -56.19 -34.64
CA GLN A 410 14.27 -55.98 -33.37
C GLN A 410 15.72 -55.50 -33.55
N ARG A 411 15.96 -54.73 -34.61
CA ARG A 411 17.27 -54.15 -34.92
C ARG A 411 17.38 -52.79 -34.23
N TYR A 412 18.37 -52.66 -33.35
CA TYR A 412 18.72 -51.41 -32.70
C TYR A 412 19.69 -50.61 -33.58
N ARG A 413 19.42 -49.31 -33.74
CA ARG A 413 20.26 -48.40 -34.52
C ARG A 413 20.44 -47.11 -33.76
N THR A 414 21.65 -46.60 -33.75
CA THR A 414 21.90 -45.24 -33.28
C THR A 414 21.61 -44.25 -34.39
N GLU A 415 20.65 -43.36 -34.15
CA GLU A 415 20.21 -42.33 -35.11
C GLU A 415 20.97 -41.02 -34.91
N GLY A 416 21.30 -40.67 -33.67
CA GLY A 416 22.07 -39.47 -33.37
C GLY A 416 22.36 -39.29 -31.89
N TYR A 417 23.43 -38.56 -31.61
CA TYR A 417 23.83 -38.12 -30.28
C TYR A 417 23.65 -36.60 -30.17
N GLY A 418 23.30 -36.15 -28.97
CA GLY A 418 23.16 -34.73 -28.66
C GLY A 418 23.40 -34.46 -27.19
N TYR A 419 23.48 -33.19 -26.85
CA TYR A 419 23.57 -32.72 -25.48
C TYR A 419 22.68 -31.50 -25.28
N LEU A 420 22.34 -31.26 -24.01
CA LEU A 420 21.52 -30.17 -23.54
C LEU A 420 22.19 -29.60 -22.28
N LEU A 421 22.57 -28.34 -22.32
CA LEU A 421 23.05 -27.62 -21.14
C LEU A 421 21.85 -27.10 -20.35
N PHE A 422 21.85 -27.30 -19.03
CA PHE A 422 20.78 -26.77 -18.20
C PHE A 422 20.81 -25.23 -18.16
N PRO A 423 19.64 -24.57 -18.26
CA PRO A 423 19.57 -23.12 -18.31
C PRO A 423 19.97 -22.48 -16.98
N ALA A 424 20.83 -21.47 -17.05
CA ALA A 424 21.27 -20.70 -15.89
C ALA A 424 20.21 -19.75 -15.32
N VAL A 425 19.17 -19.45 -16.12
CA VAL A 425 18.12 -18.49 -15.78
C VAL A 425 16.88 -19.24 -15.30
N PRO A 426 16.28 -18.90 -14.15
CA PRO A 426 15.04 -19.52 -13.70
C PRO A 426 13.88 -19.16 -14.64
N GLY A 427 12.94 -20.10 -14.83
CA GLY A 427 11.79 -19.92 -15.71
C GLY A 427 11.56 -21.07 -16.68
N LYS A 428 10.70 -20.85 -17.68
CA LYS A 428 10.40 -21.80 -18.74
C LYS A 428 11.33 -21.59 -19.93
N HIS A 429 11.95 -22.67 -20.41
CA HIS A 429 12.82 -22.68 -21.58
C HIS A 429 12.41 -23.79 -22.53
N THR A 430 12.22 -23.47 -23.81
CA THR A 430 12.00 -24.46 -24.86
C THR A 430 13.26 -24.52 -25.71
N VAL A 431 13.92 -25.67 -25.72
CA VAL A 431 15.24 -25.86 -26.36
C VAL A 431 15.15 -26.96 -27.39
N THR A 432 15.58 -26.68 -28.61
CA THR A 432 15.72 -27.68 -29.67
C THR A 432 17.19 -28.00 -29.87
N CYS A 433 17.57 -29.24 -29.57
CA CYS A 433 18.94 -29.73 -29.71
C CYS A 433 19.08 -30.49 -31.03
N HIS A 434 20.03 -30.06 -31.87
CA HIS A 434 20.42 -30.79 -33.07
C HIS A 434 21.30 -31.98 -32.71
N THR A 435 21.11 -33.09 -33.41
CA THR A 435 21.87 -34.33 -33.18
C THR A 435 22.76 -34.66 -34.37
N TRP A 436 23.76 -35.49 -34.12
CA TRP A 436 24.66 -36.01 -35.15
C TRP A 436 25.06 -37.44 -34.82
N ARG A 437 25.42 -38.22 -35.85
CA ARG A 437 25.95 -39.58 -35.68
C ARG A 437 27.35 -39.70 -36.28
N PRO A 438 28.22 -40.55 -35.72
CA PRO A 438 29.46 -40.93 -36.40
C PRO A 438 29.14 -41.63 -37.72
N LEU A 439 29.93 -41.33 -38.75
CA LEU A 439 29.81 -41.95 -40.06
C LEU A 439 31.10 -42.69 -40.38
N GLN A 440 30.98 -43.97 -40.73
CA GLN A 440 32.09 -44.74 -41.29
C GLN A 440 31.99 -44.70 -42.82
N THR A 441 33.05 -44.24 -43.48
CA THR A 441 33.10 -44.13 -44.94
C THR A 441 33.14 -45.52 -45.60
N GLY A 442 32.24 -45.76 -46.56
CA GLY A 442 32.23 -46.98 -47.38
C GLY A 442 30.84 -47.62 -47.53
N THR A 443 30.58 -48.20 -48.71
CA THR A 443 29.29 -48.84 -49.04
C THR A 443 28.94 -50.00 -48.10
N LEU A 444 29.94 -50.73 -47.61
CA LEU A 444 29.76 -51.82 -46.65
C LEU A 444 29.15 -51.33 -45.33
N SER A 445 29.51 -50.15 -44.85
CA SER A 445 28.98 -49.58 -43.61
C SER A 445 27.52 -49.16 -43.79
N ALA A 446 27.16 -48.59 -44.95
CA ALA A 446 25.77 -48.31 -45.29
C ALA A 446 24.91 -49.59 -45.40
N LEU A 447 25.45 -50.65 -46.01
CA LEU A 447 24.77 -51.96 -46.11
C LEU A 447 24.65 -52.64 -44.74
N ARG A 448 25.69 -52.61 -43.90
CA ARG A 448 25.65 -53.14 -42.52
C ARG A 448 24.62 -52.43 -41.68
N ARG A 449 24.56 -51.10 -41.79
CA ARG A 449 23.48 -50.33 -41.20
C ARG A 449 22.17 -50.86 -41.75
N PHE A 450 21.89 -50.75 -43.05
CA PHE A 450 20.58 -51.14 -43.61
C PHE A 450 20.13 -52.57 -43.26
N PHE A 451 20.99 -53.59 -43.39
CA PHE A 451 20.62 -55.00 -43.21
C PHE A 451 20.74 -55.52 -41.76
N ILE A 452 21.76 -55.12 -41.02
CA ILE A 452 22.05 -55.71 -39.69
C ILE A 452 21.63 -54.76 -38.57
N GLY A 453 21.54 -53.45 -38.85
CA GLY A 453 21.33 -52.43 -37.82
C GLY A 453 22.63 -51.90 -37.22
N GLY A 454 23.77 -52.45 -37.61
CA GLY A 454 25.08 -52.03 -37.10
C GLY A 454 25.40 -50.59 -37.49
N SER A 455 25.53 -49.73 -36.49
CA SER A 455 26.04 -48.36 -36.62
C SER A 455 27.34 -48.21 -35.82
N PRO A 456 28.30 -47.39 -36.27
CA PRO A 456 29.38 -46.97 -35.39
C PRO A 456 28.77 -46.25 -34.17
N GLU A 457 29.29 -46.54 -32.98
CA GLU A 457 28.84 -45.95 -31.73
C GLU A 457 30.02 -45.26 -31.04
N LEU A 458 29.70 -44.25 -30.23
CA LEU A 458 30.69 -43.62 -29.37
C LEU A 458 30.94 -44.50 -28.15
N GLU A 459 32.21 -44.74 -27.82
CA GLU A 459 32.59 -45.39 -26.56
C GLU A 459 32.18 -44.53 -25.36
N ASP A 460 32.49 -43.23 -25.42
CA ASP A 460 32.07 -42.23 -24.45
C ASP A 460 31.04 -41.28 -25.05
N HIS A 461 29.87 -41.22 -24.44
CA HIS A 461 28.77 -40.35 -24.88
C HIS A 461 29.06 -38.87 -24.57
N SER A 462 29.96 -38.57 -23.62
CA SER A 462 30.39 -37.20 -23.34
C SER A 462 31.28 -36.63 -24.45
N TYR A 463 31.75 -37.45 -25.40
CA TYR A 463 32.47 -37.02 -26.61
C TYR A 463 31.65 -36.13 -27.55
N VAL A 464 30.32 -36.08 -27.38
CA VAL A 464 29.48 -35.08 -28.03
C VAL A 464 29.97 -33.66 -27.70
N ARG A 465 30.39 -33.48 -26.45
CA ARG A 465 31.04 -32.29 -25.91
C ARG A 465 32.55 -32.54 -25.77
N ILE A 466 33.24 -31.63 -25.09
CA ILE A 466 34.55 -31.88 -24.50
C ILE A 466 34.34 -32.86 -23.32
N PRO A 467 34.88 -34.10 -23.39
CA PRO A 467 34.78 -35.05 -22.29
C PRO A 467 35.44 -34.50 -21.02
N GLY A 468 34.87 -34.80 -19.85
CA GLY A 468 35.49 -34.42 -18.56
C GLY A 468 36.86 -35.06 -18.31
N THR A 469 37.18 -36.15 -19.02
CA THR A 469 38.48 -36.84 -18.97
C THR A 469 39.58 -36.10 -19.76
N PHE A 470 39.24 -35.13 -20.60
CA PHE A 470 40.18 -34.41 -21.44
C PHE A 470 40.94 -33.33 -20.65
N LYS A 471 42.25 -33.53 -20.46
CA LYS A 471 43.14 -32.60 -19.73
C LYS A 471 44.03 -31.72 -20.63
N GLY A 472 43.77 -31.70 -21.94
CA GLY A 472 44.56 -30.91 -22.91
C GLY A 472 43.96 -29.55 -23.22
N GLU A 473 44.73 -28.66 -23.84
CA GLU A 473 44.24 -27.33 -24.27
C GLU A 473 43.43 -27.39 -25.59
N ARG A 474 43.70 -28.36 -26.47
CA ARG A 474 43.08 -28.47 -27.79
C ARG A 474 42.64 -29.89 -28.09
N LEU A 475 41.32 -30.12 -28.16
CA LEU A 475 40.74 -31.39 -28.60
C LEU A 475 40.66 -31.40 -30.14
N SER A 476 41.57 -32.11 -30.80
CA SER A 476 41.48 -32.32 -32.25
C SER A 476 40.47 -33.43 -32.55
N ARG A 477 39.48 -33.13 -33.40
CA ARG A 477 38.52 -34.10 -33.96
C ARG A 477 38.81 -34.43 -35.43
N PHE A 478 40.03 -34.15 -35.89
CA PHE A 478 40.43 -34.36 -37.29
C PHE A 478 40.36 -35.84 -37.68
N GLY A 479 39.76 -36.14 -38.83
CA GLY A 479 39.52 -37.50 -39.32
C GLY A 479 38.23 -38.15 -38.83
N PHE A 480 37.51 -37.51 -37.89
CA PHE A 480 36.22 -37.99 -37.41
C PHE A 480 35.08 -37.53 -38.32
N CYS A 481 34.56 -38.46 -39.14
CA CYS A 481 33.45 -38.17 -40.04
C CYS A 481 32.12 -38.22 -39.28
N THR A 482 31.29 -37.20 -39.43
CA THR A 482 29.98 -37.10 -38.78
C THR A 482 28.91 -36.73 -39.79
N GLU A 483 27.68 -37.14 -39.49
CA GLU A 483 26.49 -36.79 -40.26
C GLU A 483 25.49 -36.15 -39.31
N SER A 484 25.00 -34.95 -39.65
CA SER A 484 23.94 -34.28 -38.89
C SER A 484 22.62 -35.00 -39.09
N THR A 485 21.97 -35.41 -38.01
CA THR A 485 20.74 -36.19 -38.04
C THR A 485 19.72 -35.54 -37.13
N GLY A 486 18.53 -35.21 -37.64
CA GLY A 486 17.38 -34.77 -36.86
C GLY A 486 17.60 -33.71 -35.77
N SER A 487 16.57 -33.54 -34.94
CA SER A 487 16.60 -32.68 -33.76
C SER A 487 15.60 -33.15 -32.72
N VAL A 488 15.89 -32.89 -31.44
CA VAL A 488 15.03 -33.22 -30.30
C VAL A 488 14.64 -31.94 -29.59
N THR A 489 13.36 -31.79 -29.28
CA THR A 489 12.83 -30.62 -28.55
C THR A 489 12.52 -30.97 -27.11
N PHE A 490 13.05 -30.15 -26.20
CA PHE A 490 12.86 -30.23 -24.77
C PHE A 490 12.09 -29.01 -24.27
N ASN A 491 11.21 -29.21 -23.30
CA ASN A 491 10.58 -28.14 -22.54
C ASN A 491 11.07 -28.24 -21.09
N LEU A 492 11.71 -27.19 -20.59
CA LEU A 492 12.38 -27.17 -19.30
C LEU A 492 11.78 -26.10 -18.40
N HIS A 493 11.50 -26.47 -17.16
CA HIS A 493 11.05 -25.58 -16.11
C HIS A 493 12.11 -25.55 -15.02
N CYS A 494 12.87 -24.45 -14.99
CA CYS A 494 13.98 -24.25 -14.08
C CYS A 494 13.53 -23.45 -12.84
N VAL A 495 13.75 -24.03 -11.66
CA VAL A 495 13.52 -23.39 -10.36
C VAL A 495 14.84 -23.33 -9.61
N GLN A 496 15.16 -22.13 -9.10
CA GLN A 496 16.36 -21.88 -8.30
C GLN A 496 15.94 -21.42 -6.92
N GLN A 497 16.44 -22.08 -5.89
CA GLN A 497 16.17 -21.76 -4.50
C GLN A 497 17.50 -21.58 -3.76
N ALA A 498 17.69 -20.40 -3.17
CA ALA A 498 18.85 -20.10 -2.34
C ALA A 498 18.47 -19.11 -1.24
N ARG A 499 19.01 -19.29 -0.04
CA ARG A 499 18.81 -18.34 1.07
C ARG A 499 19.29 -16.94 0.73
N ALA A 500 20.37 -16.82 -0.05
CA ALA A 500 20.92 -15.55 -0.51
C ALA A 500 19.90 -14.70 -1.28
N PHE A 501 18.94 -15.30 -2.02
CA PHE A 501 17.91 -14.55 -2.73
C PHE A 501 16.90 -13.90 -1.78
N VAL A 502 16.58 -14.56 -0.66
CA VAL A 502 15.71 -14.02 0.39
C VAL A 502 16.43 -12.89 1.12
N ASP A 503 17.70 -13.08 1.47
CA ASP A 503 18.50 -12.06 2.14
C ASP A 503 18.68 -10.82 1.24
N ALA A 504 18.94 -11.01 -0.06
CA ALA A 504 19.04 -9.91 -1.02
C ALA A 504 17.74 -9.12 -1.20
N THR A 505 16.58 -9.78 -1.17
CA THR A 505 15.28 -9.10 -1.26
C THR A 505 14.90 -8.40 0.04
N MET A 506 15.22 -8.98 1.20
CA MET A 506 15.11 -8.30 2.50
C MET A 506 16.04 -7.08 2.59
N LEU A 507 17.27 -7.20 2.05
CA LEU A 507 18.21 -6.09 1.91
C LEU A 507 17.70 -5.04 0.94
N LYS A 508 17.08 -5.40 -0.19
CA LYS A 508 16.44 -4.44 -1.12
C LYS A 508 15.22 -3.74 -0.49
N LYS A 509 14.40 -4.44 0.31
CA LYS A 509 13.27 -3.83 1.05
C LYS A 509 13.74 -2.94 2.20
N ARG A 510 14.80 -3.33 2.92
CA ARG A 510 15.49 -2.45 3.89
C ARG A 510 16.11 -1.25 3.18
N ARG A 511 16.74 -1.46 2.03
CA ARG A 511 17.23 -0.39 1.16
C ARG A 511 16.08 0.52 0.78
N GLN A 512 14.94 0.08 0.25
CA GLN A 512 13.80 0.98 -0.04
C GLN A 512 13.30 1.81 1.17
N LYS A 513 13.46 1.34 2.42
CA LYS A 513 13.16 2.13 3.61
C LYS A 513 14.28 3.10 4.04
N VAL A 514 15.48 2.97 3.49
CA VAL A 514 16.69 3.75 3.81
C VAL A 514 17.21 4.56 2.60
N PHE A 515 16.84 4.18 1.38
CA PHE A 515 17.31 4.71 0.08
C PHE A 515 16.44 5.85 -0.47
N ASP A 516 15.66 6.53 0.37
CA ASP A 516 15.29 7.92 0.10
C ASP A 516 16.39 8.90 0.57
N GLN A 517 17.49 8.39 1.16
CA GLN A 517 18.71 9.15 1.40
C GLN A 517 19.95 8.38 0.92
N LEU A 518 20.46 8.83 -0.22
CA LEU A 518 21.83 8.68 -0.74
C LEU A 518 22.15 7.39 -1.50
N GLY A 519 22.47 7.59 -2.78
CA GLY A 519 22.75 6.56 -3.78
C GLY A 519 24.14 5.91 -3.70
N GLY A 520 24.30 4.82 -4.47
CA GLY A 520 25.60 4.26 -4.84
C GLY A 520 25.75 2.76 -4.57
N PHE A 521 25.69 1.94 -5.61
CA PHE A 521 26.04 0.51 -5.56
C PHE A 521 27.56 0.32 -5.76
N SER A 522 28.20 -0.45 -4.88
CA SER A 522 29.01 -1.65 -5.20
C SER A 522 30.05 -2.05 -4.14
N GLN A 523 30.41 -1.19 -3.16
CA GLN A 523 31.37 -1.56 -2.08
C GLN A 523 30.78 -1.52 -0.65
N GLN A 524 29.53 -1.08 -0.50
CA GLN A 524 28.95 -0.78 0.82
C GLN A 524 28.46 -2.01 1.62
N GLY A 525 28.30 -3.17 1.00
CA GLY A 525 27.81 -4.38 1.70
C GLY A 525 28.79 -4.91 2.75
N ALA A 526 30.09 -4.91 2.44
CA ALA A 526 31.14 -5.30 3.38
C ALA A 526 31.27 -4.26 4.50
N VAL A 527 31.22 -2.97 4.16
CA VAL A 527 31.34 -1.86 5.13
C VAL A 527 30.16 -1.81 6.11
N CYS A 528 28.92 -2.07 5.65
CA CYS A 528 27.76 -2.14 6.54
C CYS A 528 27.81 -3.34 7.48
N THR A 529 28.30 -4.50 7.04
CA THR A 529 28.46 -5.68 7.90
C THR A 529 29.51 -5.40 8.98
N ILE A 530 30.60 -4.74 8.61
CA ILE A 530 31.64 -4.29 9.54
C ILE A 530 31.09 -3.23 10.51
N LEU A 531 30.30 -2.26 10.03
CA LEU A 531 29.67 -1.23 10.88
C LEU A 531 28.64 -1.82 11.85
N GLU A 532 27.82 -2.79 11.43
CA GLU A 532 26.89 -3.49 12.32
C GLU A 532 27.64 -4.33 13.36
N ALA A 533 28.72 -5.01 12.97
CA ALA A 533 29.59 -5.73 13.90
C ALA A 533 30.27 -4.78 14.90
N PHE A 534 30.74 -3.62 14.43
CA PHE A 534 31.37 -2.60 15.27
C PHE A 534 30.38 -1.96 16.24
N GLN A 535 29.16 -1.65 15.79
CA GLN A 535 28.10 -1.12 16.66
C GLN A 535 27.63 -2.14 17.69
N ARG A 536 27.54 -3.42 17.32
CA ARG A 536 27.21 -4.51 18.24
C ARG A 536 28.32 -4.74 19.28
N ALA A 537 29.58 -4.66 18.87
CA ALA A 537 30.73 -4.73 19.77
C ALA A 537 30.76 -3.53 20.73
N ARG A 538 30.51 -2.31 20.23
CA ARG A 538 30.45 -1.08 21.05
C ARG A 538 29.32 -1.11 22.08
N ARG A 539 28.16 -1.64 21.71
CA ARG A 539 27.02 -1.80 22.64
C ARG A 539 27.33 -2.79 23.76
N LYS A 540 27.92 -3.94 23.43
CA LYS A 540 28.43 -4.89 24.43
C LYS A 540 29.49 -4.28 25.34
N MET A 541 30.35 -3.43 24.80
CA MET A 541 31.37 -2.73 25.58
C MET A 541 30.75 -1.71 26.55
N GLN A 542 29.70 -1.00 26.14
CA GLN A 542 28.95 -0.07 27.00
C GLN A 542 28.17 -0.82 28.08
N GLU A 543 27.49 -1.91 27.74
CA GLU A 543 26.79 -2.77 28.70
C GLU A 543 27.78 -3.37 29.72
N ALA A 544 28.95 -3.83 29.27
CA ALA A 544 30.02 -4.30 30.16
C ALA A 544 30.54 -3.18 31.08
N ARG A 545 30.67 -1.95 30.56
CA ARG A 545 31.10 -0.77 31.34
C ARG A 545 30.06 -0.35 32.38
N GLU A 546 28.77 -0.46 32.07
CA GLU A 546 27.68 -0.16 33.00
C GLU A 546 27.49 -1.27 34.05
N SER A 547 27.87 -2.51 33.73
CA SER A 547 27.82 -3.65 34.66
C SER A 547 28.99 -3.72 35.66
N LEU A 548 30.00 -2.84 35.52
CA LEU A 548 31.13 -2.78 36.45
C LEU A 548 30.71 -2.10 37.78
N PRO A 549 31.05 -2.68 38.95
CA PRO A 549 30.77 -2.07 40.24
C PRO A 549 31.41 -0.68 40.38
N ARG A 550 30.63 0.31 40.84
CA ARG A 550 31.06 1.73 40.96
C ARG A 550 32.30 1.94 41.85
N GLU A 551 32.67 0.98 42.68
CA GLU A 551 33.83 1.05 43.57
C GLU A 551 35.18 1.05 42.82
N ILE A 552 35.27 0.43 41.63
CA ILE A 552 36.52 0.38 40.84
C ILE A 552 36.74 1.69 40.05
N ILE A 553 35.65 2.36 39.66
CA ILE A 553 35.69 3.62 38.92
C ILE A 553 36.17 4.77 39.82
N ASN A 554 35.82 4.73 41.11
CA ASN A 554 36.27 5.75 42.07
C ASN A 554 37.74 5.56 42.49
N ALA A 555 38.24 4.31 42.53
CA ALA A 555 39.64 4.01 42.86
C ALA A 555 40.63 4.54 41.79
N THR A 556 40.21 4.61 40.52
CA THR A 556 41.03 5.18 39.44
C THR A 556 41.04 6.71 39.45
N SER A 557 39.94 7.36 39.84
CA SER A 557 39.88 8.82 39.97
C SER A 557 40.70 9.39 41.14
N GLN A 558 40.99 8.61 42.19
CA GLN A 558 41.84 9.06 43.31
C GLN A 558 43.34 9.01 43.00
N ILE A 559 43.76 8.21 42.01
CA ILE A 559 45.18 8.09 41.62
C ILE A 559 45.61 9.25 40.71
N GLU A 560 44.70 9.86 39.95
CA GLU A 560 45.01 11.03 39.10
C GLU A 560 45.09 12.36 39.87
N SER A 561 44.63 12.43 41.13
CA SER A 561 44.72 13.63 41.98
C SER A 561 45.99 13.73 42.83
N SER A 562 46.89 12.75 42.74
CA SER A 562 48.15 12.70 43.49
C SER A 562 49.36 12.48 42.57
N ALA A 563 49.42 13.23 41.46
CA ALA A 563 50.60 13.39 40.61
C ALA A 563 50.83 14.87 40.30
#